data_AF-A0A7T0C127-F1
#
_entry.id   AF-A0A7T0C127-F1
#
_cell.length_a   1.000
_cell.length_b   1.000
_cell.length_c   1.000
_cell.angle_alpha   90.00
_cell.angle_beta   90.00
_cell.angle_gamma   90.00
#
_symmetry.space_group_name_H-M   'P 1'
#
loop_
_entity.id
_entity.type
_entity.pdbx_description
1 polymer ?
#
loop_
_entity_poly.entity_id
_entity_poly.type
_entity_poly.pdbx_seq_one_letter_code
_entity_poly.pdbx_strand_id
1 'polypeptide(L)'
;MIDWKQVRPEDFNCSFEGEEIVETATHIQIPVKIIHRDSGETAFSKMVSIRADFYRELKEQTGHFQALVKIVNRRCREAILQRMHSKQMDVSDKLEMIYMEENPIQ
;
A
#
# COMPACT_ATOMS: atom_id res chain seq x y z
N MET A 1 -14.50 0.05 -12.29
CA MET A 1 -13.14 0.46 -12.70
C MET A 1 -12.91 1.87 -12.17
N ILE A 2 -12.04 1.98 -11.17
CA ILE A 2 -11.78 3.22 -10.44
C ILE A 2 -10.94 4.19 -11.30
N ASP A 3 -11.39 5.44 -11.40
CA ASP A 3 -10.62 6.53 -12.00
C ASP A 3 -9.60 7.08 -10.99
N TRP A 4 -8.35 6.65 -11.12
CA TRP A 4 -7.26 7.01 -10.22
C TRP A 4 -6.85 8.49 -10.30
N LYS A 5 -7.31 9.25 -11.31
CA LYS A 5 -7.00 10.68 -11.46
C LYS A 5 -7.94 11.58 -10.64
N GLN A 6 -9.11 11.07 -10.26
CA GLN A 6 -10.15 11.85 -9.57
C GLN A 6 -10.37 11.47 -8.10
N VAL A 7 -9.73 10.38 -7.65
CA VAL A 7 -9.81 9.87 -6.29
C VAL A 7 -8.67 10.40 -5.42
N ARG A 8 -8.90 10.47 -4.11
CA ARG A 8 -7.93 10.85 -3.08
C ARG A 8 -7.65 9.65 -2.18
N PRO A 9 -6.50 9.59 -1.48
CA PRO A 9 -6.22 8.52 -0.52
C PRO A 9 -7.29 8.35 0.56
N GLU A 10 -7.95 9.44 0.94
CA GLU A 10 -9.03 9.47 1.92
C GLU A 10 -10.31 8.76 1.45
N ASP A 11 -10.49 8.62 0.13
CA ASP A 11 -11.67 7.97 -0.47
C ASP A 11 -11.60 6.44 -0.35
N PHE A 12 -10.53 5.91 0.25
CA PHE A 12 -10.33 4.49 0.43
C PHE A 12 -10.36 4.09 1.91
N ASN A 13 -10.73 2.83 2.14
CA ASN A 13 -10.62 2.14 3.41
C ASN A 13 -9.71 0.92 3.26
N CYS A 14 -8.84 0.68 4.24
CA CYS A 14 -8.10 -0.57 4.34
C CYS A 14 -8.87 -1.51 5.27
N SER A 15 -9.32 -2.64 4.72
CA SER A 15 -9.98 -3.71 5.46
C SER A 15 -9.06 -4.90 5.60
N PHE A 16 -8.99 -5.47 6.80
CA PHE A 16 -8.30 -6.73 7.05
C PHE A 16 -9.14 -7.87 6.48
N GLU A 17 -8.52 -8.77 5.72
CA GLU A 17 -9.16 -10.04 5.40
C GLU A 17 -8.95 -10.98 6.59
N GLY A 18 -9.99 -11.13 7.39
CA GLY A 18 -9.91 -11.59 8.78
C GLY A 18 -9.61 -13.07 9.03
N GLU A 19 -8.89 -13.80 8.17
CA GLU A 19 -8.64 -15.23 8.46
C GLU A 19 -7.20 -15.75 8.38
N GLU A 20 -6.25 -15.14 7.65
CA GLU A 20 -4.90 -15.72 7.62
C GLU A 20 -3.80 -14.67 7.60
N ILE A 21 -3.38 -14.23 8.80
CA ILE A 21 -2.03 -13.69 8.94
C ILE A 21 -1.07 -14.86 8.73
N VAL A 22 -0.38 -14.87 7.60
CA VAL A 22 0.58 -15.93 7.26
C VAL A 22 1.91 -15.59 7.92
N GLU A 23 2.33 -16.37 8.91
CA GLU A 23 3.64 -16.23 9.52
C GLU A 23 4.69 -17.09 8.79
N THR A 24 5.76 -16.44 8.36
CA THR A 24 7.00 -17.08 7.92
C THR A 24 8.05 -16.91 9.02
N ALA A 25 9.21 -17.57 8.87
CA ALA A 25 10.28 -17.48 9.86
C ALA A 25 10.77 -16.03 10.13
N THR A 26 10.68 -15.14 9.13
CA THR A 26 11.22 -13.78 9.22
C THR A 26 10.15 -12.68 9.20
N HIS A 27 8.98 -12.95 8.64
CA HIS A 27 7.92 -11.97 8.45
C HIS A 27 6.53 -12.57 8.65
N ILE A 28 5.60 -11.76 9.14
CA ILE A 28 4.18 -12.00 8.98
C ILE A 28 3.67 -11.29 7.72
N GLN A 29 2.70 -11.90 7.05
CA GLN A 29 1.98 -11.32 5.94
C GLN A 29 0.53 -11.11 6.32
N ILE A 30 0.08 -9.87 6.25
CA ILE A 30 -1.29 -9.48 6.57
C ILE A 30 -2.03 -9.19 5.27
N PRO A 31 -3.01 -10.02 4.88
CA PRO A 31 -3.83 -9.75 3.71
C PRO A 31 -4.77 -8.57 4.00
N VAL A 32 -4.75 -7.59 3.09
CA VAL A 32 -5.60 -6.42 3.17
C VAL A 32 -6.28 -6.13 1.83
N LYS A 33 -7.54 -5.70 1.93
CA LYS A 33 -8.35 -5.15 0.83
C LYS A 33 -8.40 -3.64 0.95
N ILE A 34 -8.11 -2.96 -0.15
CA ILE A 34 -8.32 -1.53 -0.28
C ILE A 34 -9.65 -1.36 -0.99
N ILE A 35 -10.62 -0.75 -0.32
CA ILE A 35 -12.00 -0.61 -0.78
C ILE A 35 -12.29 0.87 -0.98
N HIS A 36 -12.88 1.23 -2.11
CA HIS A 36 -13.34 2.60 -2.35
C HIS A 36 -14.61 2.86 -1.53
N ARG A 37 -14.62 3.91 -0.71
CA ARG A 37 -15.66 4.17 0.31
C ARG A 37 -17.04 4.32 -0.29
N ASP A 38 -17.16 5.07 -1.38
CA ASP A 38 -18.46 5.45 -1.93
C ASP A 38 -19.06 4.33 -2.79
N SER A 39 -18.22 3.61 -3.52
CA SER A 39 -18.70 2.54 -4.42
C SER A 39 -18.72 1.17 -3.78
N GLY A 40 -18.00 0.96 -2.67
CA GLY A 40 -17.77 -0.35 -2.08
C GLY A 40 -16.91 -1.28 -2.95
N GLU A 41 -16.41 -0.81 -4.09
CA GLU A 41 -15.59 -1.62 -5.01
C GLU A 41 -14.23 -1.90 -4.39
N THR A 42 -13.77 -3.15 -4.47
CA THR A 42 -12.38 -3.48 -4.11
C THR A 42 -11.45 -2.90 -5.16
N ALA A 43 -10.67 -1.89 -4.78
CA ALA A 43 -9.69 -1.26 -5.65
C ALA A 43 -8.54 -2.21 -5.95
N PHE A 44 -8.01 -2.86 -4.92
CA PHE A 44 -7.00 -3.91 -5.00
C PHE A 44 -6.79 -4.59 -3.66
N SER A 45 -6.21 -5.80 -3.69
CA SER A 45 -5.71 -6.50 -2.51
C SER A 45 -4.18 -6.46 -2.46
N LYS A 46 -3.61 -6.57 -1.25
CA LYS A 46 -2.16 -6.61 -1.02
C LYS A 46 -1.83 -7.40 0.24
N MET A 47 -0.63 -7.98 0.27
CA MET A 47 0.00 -8.47 1.49
C MET A 47 0.87 -7.38 2.12
N VAL A 48 0.57 -6.98 3.36
CA VAL A 48 1.45 -6.12 4.16
C VAL A 48 2.41 -7.00 4.94
N SER A 49 3.71 -6.89 4.63
CA SER A 49 4.76 -7.62 5.32
C SER A 49 5.26 -6.84 6.54
N ILE A 50 5.33 -7.51 7.69
CA ILE A 50 5.90 -6.98 8.94
C ILE A 50 6.89 -8.01 9.47
N ARG A 51 8.05 -7.58 9.97
CA ARG A 51 9.02 -8.52 10.53
C ARG A 51 8.43 -9.29 11.72
N ALA A 52 8.70 -10.59 11.80
CA ALA A 52 8.10 -11.47 12.79
C ALA A 52 8.56 -11.15 14.21
N ASP A 53 9.82 -10.75 14.40
CA ASP A 53 10.38 -10.29 15.68
C ASP A 53 9.61 -9.07 16.22
N PHE A 54 9.49 -8.03 15.39
CA PHE A 54 8.77 -6.81 15.71
C PHE A 54 7.29 -7.08 15.98
N TYR A 55 6.66 -7.98 15.22
CA TYR A 55 5.26 -8.33 15.46
C TYR A 55 5.06 -9.03 16.82
N ARG A 56 5.99 -9.92 17.21
CA ARG A 56 5.95 -10.59 18.51
C ARG A 56 6.11 -9.58 19.64
N GLU A 57 7.11 -8.71 19.56
CA GLU A 57 7.30 -7.60 20.53
C GLU A 57 6.07 -6.68 20.60
N LEU A 58 5.46 -6.39 19.44
CA LEU A 58 4.27 -5.56 19.38
C LEU A 58 3.12 -6.20 20.16
N LYS A 59 2.89 -7.51 20.02
CA LYS A 59 1.79 -8.24 20.71
C LYS A 59 1.89 -8.19 22.23
N GLU A 60 3.09 -8.00 22.79
CA GLU A 60 3.31 -7.89 24.24
C GLU A 60 2.85 -6.54 24.80
N GLN A 61 2.65 -5.53 23.95
CA GLN A 61 2.24 -4.19 24.35
C GLN A 61 0.72 -4.08 24.51
N THR A 62 0.28 -3.27 25.47
CA THR A 62 -1.13 -2.87 25.59
C THR A 62 -1.53 -2.03 24.38
N GLY A 63 -2.63 -2.38 23.72
CA GLY A 63 -3.08 -1.68 22.51
C GLY A 63 -2.34 -2.07 21.22
N HIS A 64 -1.62 -3.19 21.22
CA HIS A 64 -0.90 -3.73 20.06
C HIS A 64 -1.74 -3.77 18.77
N PHE A 65 -3.02 -4.13 18.87
CA PHE A 65 -3.91 -4.18 17.71
C PHE A 65 -4.10 -2.80 17.09
N GLN A 66 -4.30 -1.75 17.89
CA GLN A 66 -4.45 -0.39 17.37
C GLN A 66 -3.15 0.10 16.71
N ALA A 67 -1.99 -0.25 17.28
CA ALA A 67 -0.70 0.03 16.69
C ALA A 67 -0.50 -0.72 15.36
N LEU A 68 -0.86 -2.00 15.30
CA LEU A 68 -0.84 -2.80 14.07
C LEU A 68 -1.72 -2.19 12.98
N VAL A 69 -2.94 -1.79 13.34
CA VAL A 69 -3.88 -1.12 12.44
C VAL A 69 -3.29 0.18 11.89
N LYS A 70 -2.63 0.99 12.73
CA LYS A 70 -1.95 2.22 12.28
C LYS A 70 -0.83 1.93 11.27
N ILE A 71 -0.01 0.91 11.55
CA ILE A 71 1.09 0.49 10.66
C ILE A 71 0.53 0.04 9.32
N VAL A 72 -0.46 -0.85 9.35
CA VAL A 72 -1.10 -1.39 8.14
C VAL A 72 -1.75 -0.27 7.33
N ASN A 73 -2.55 0.60 7.96
CA ASN A 73 -3.18 1.73 7.28
C ASN A 73 -2.16 2.66 6.62
N ARG A 74 -1.03 2.95 7.29
CA ARG A 74 0.05 3.74 6.70
C ARG A 74 0.60 3.08 5.43
N ARG A 75 0.88 1.78 5.48
CA ARG A 75 1.35 1.01 4.32
C ARG A 75 0.31 0.96 3.19
N CYS A 76 -0.98 0.85 3.50
CA CYS A 76 -2.05 0.92 2.51
C CYS A 76 -2.09 2.30 1.84
N ARG A 77 -1.96 3.38 2.61
CA ARG A 77 -1.93 4.77 2.11
C ARG A 77 -0.74 5.01 1.18
N GLU A 78 0.45 4.55 1.56
CA GLU A 78 1.65 4.60 0.71
C GLU A 78 1.42 3.87 -0.62
N ALA A 79 0.78 2.70 -0.59
CA ALA A 79 0.46 1.94 -1.81
C ALA A 79 -0.58 2.62 -2.71
N ILE A 80 -1.59 3.27 -2.13
CA ILE A 80 -2.58 4.07 -2.87
C ILE A 80 -1.88 5.23 -3.59
N LEU A 81 -1.06 6.00 -2.87
CA LEU A 81 -0.28 7.10 -3.43
C LEU A 81 0.62 6.63 -4.57
N GLN A 82 1.35 5.53 -4.38
CA GLN A 82 2.18 4.94 -5.43
C GLN A 82 1.36 4.59 -6.68
N ARG A 83 0.14 4.06 -6.54
CA ARG A 83 -0.71 3.74 -7.69
C ARG A 83 -1.26 4.97 -8.38
N MET A 84 -1.64 6.00 -7.62
CA MET A 84 -2.06 7.29 -8.17
C MET A 84 -0.92 7.90 -9.01
N HIS A 85 0.30 7.94 -8.46
CA HIS A 85 1.46 8.48 -9.18
C HIS A 85 1.92 7.58 -10.33
N SER A 86 1.94 6.26 -10.18
CA SER A 86 2.38 5.33 -11.25
C SER A 86 1.44 5.33 -12.45
N LYS A 87 0.18 5.73 -12.28
CA LYS A 87 -0.78 5.93 -13.38
C LYS A 87 -0.85 7.39 -13.87
N GLN A 88 -0.28 8.33 -13.13
CA GLN A 88 -0.11 9.72 -13.57
C GLN A 88 1.17 9.89 -14.39
N MET A 89 2.23 9.11 -14.14
CA MET A 89 3.36 8.95 -15.06
C MET A 89 2.88 8.13 -16.26
N ASP A 90 2.45 8.83 -17.31
CA ASP A 90 2.29 8.24 -18.63
C ASP A 90 3.66 7.73 -19.11
N VAL A 91 3.70 6.67 -19.93
CA VAL A 91 4.97 6.08 -20.40
C VAL A 91 5.85 7.13 -21.12
N SER A 92 5.23 8.19 -21.65
CA SER A 92 5.89 9.35 -22.23
C SER A 92 6.87 10.05 -21.27
N ASP A 93 6.49 10.23 -20.00
CA ASP A 93 7.33 10.93 -19.00
C ASP A 93 8.54 10.07 -18.58
N LYS A 94 8.40 8.74 -18.63
CA LYS A 94 9.51 7.81 -18.38
C LYS A 94 10.50 7.81 -19.54
N LEU A 95 10.03 7.95 -20.78
CA LEU A 95 10.91 8.06 -21.94
C LEU A 95 11.69 9.39 -21.91
N GLU A 96 11.06 10.50 -21.56
CA GLU A 96 11.77 11.79 -21.44
C GLU A 96 12.88 11.76 -20.36
N MET A 97 12.67 11.09 -19.23
CA MET A 97 13.74 10.92 -18.22
C MET A 97 14.91 10.06 -18.73
N ILE A 98 14.64 9.00 -19.49
CA ILE A 98 15.70 8.15 -20.07
C ILE A 98 16.46 8.92 -21.18
N TYR A 99 15.75 9.68 -22.01
CA TYR A 99 16.36 10.51 -23.06
C TYR A 99 17.16 11.71 -22.51
N MET A 100 16.83 12.21 -21.31
CA MET A 100 17.62 13.25 -20.63
C MET A 100 18.89 12.71 -19.96
N GLU A 101 18.94 11.43 -19.55
CA GLU A 101 20.16 10.80 -19.03
C GLU A 101 21.15 10.41 -20.14
N GLU A 102 20.69 10.21 -21.39
CA GLU A 102 21.54 9.83 -22.52
C GLU A 102 22.14 11.00 -23.32
N ASN A 103 21.77 12.25 -23.02
CA ASN A 103 22.40 13.45 -23.60
C ASN A 103 23.12 14.29 -22.54
N PRO A 104 24.37 13.96 -22.17
CA PRO A 104 25.23 14.95 -21.55
C PRO A 104 25.41 16.08 -22.55
N ILE A 105 24.96 17.28 -22.15
CA ILE A 105 25.19 18.53 -22.86
C ILE A 105 26.67 18.60 -23.26
N GLN A 106 26.94 18.59 -24.56
CA GLN A 106 28.16 19.11 -25.17
C GLN A 106 27.79 20.18 -26.18
#